data_AF-A0A650A1I6-F1
#
_entry.id   AF-A0A650A1I6-F1
#
_cell.length_a   1.000
_cell.length_b   1.000
_cell.length_c   1.000
_cell.angle_alpha   90.00
_cell.angle_beta   90.00
_cell.angle_gamma   90.00
#
_symmetry.space_group_name_H-M   'P 1'
#
loop_
_entity.id
_entity.type
_entity.pdbx_description
1 polymer ?
#
loop_
_entity_poly.entity_id
_entity_poly.type
_entity_poly.pdbx_seq_one_letter_code
_entity_poly.pdbx_strand_id
1 'polypeptide(L)' 'MGKEERKRMVLGLLVESGLDLPPAVIFHNLKQRGATFERRSVDNYLSELRGEGHVTKTDGTKGYYSATEKGRNFYHG' A
#
# COMPACT_ATOMS: atom_id res chain seq x y z
N MET A 1 -12.92 -8.34 7.69
CA MET A 1 -11.55 -8.03 7.23
C MET A 1 -10.79 -7.33 8.34
N GLY A 2 -9.71 -7.94 8.81
CA GLY A 2 -8.87 -7.40 9.89
C GLY A 2 -8.01 -6.22 9.42
N LYS A 3 -7.43 -5.45 10.34
CA LYS A 3 -6.53 -4.34 9.98
C LYS A 3 -5.28 -4.83 9.23
N GLU A 4 -4.64 -5.88 9.72
CA GLU A 4 -3.45 -6.45 9.06
C GLU A 4 -3.75 -7.02 7.68
N GLU A 5 -4.93 -7.62 7.50
CA GLU A 5 -5.39 -8.08 6.19
C GLU A 5 -5.53 -6.91 5.20
N ARG A 6 -6.10 -5.78 5.64
CA ARG A 6 -6.20 -4.56 4.83
C ARG A 6 -4.84 -3.96 4.49
N LYS A 7 -3.90 -3.94 5.45
CA LYS A 7 -2.51 -3.53 5.20
C LYS A 7 -1.84 -4.44 4.18
N ARG A 8 -2.03 -5.76 4.29
CA ARG A 8 -1.49 -6.74 3.34
C ARG A 8 -2.08 -6.56 1.95
N MET A 9 -3.35 -6.18 1.81
CA MET A 9 -3.93 -5.81 0.50
C MET A 9 -3.24 -4.57 -0.10
N VAL A 10 -3.01 -3.51 0.68
CA VAL A 10 -2.32 -2.30 0.20
C VAL A 10 -0.89 -2.63 -0.24
N LEU A 11 -0.14 -3.35 0.59
CA LEU A 11 1.22 -3.77 0.27
C LEU A 11 1.24 -4.68 -0.96
N GLY A 12 0.33 -5.65 -1.02
CA GLY A 12 0.21 -6.59 -2.13
C GLY A 12 0.00 -5.90 -3.47
N LEU A 13 -0.85 -4.87 -3.53
CA LEU A 13 -1.03 -4.09 -4.76
C LEU A 13 0.29 -3.45 -5.23
N LEU A 14 1.07 -2.86 -4.32
CA LEU A 14 2.36 -2.22 -4.64
C LEU A 14 3.43 -3.24 -5.05
N VAL A 15 3.45 -4.41 -4.40
CA VAL A 15 4.38 -5.50 -4.70
C VAL A 15 4.07 -6.10 -6.07
N GLU A 16 2.81 -6.47 -6.31
CA GLU A 16 2.39 -7.17 -7.53
C GLU A 16 2.43 -6.28 -8.77
N SER A 17 2.08 -5.00 -8.63
CA SER A 17 2.17 -4.06 -9.77
C SER A 17 3.61 -3.67 -10.08
N GLY A 18 4.47 -3.62 -9.05
CA GLY A 18 5.83 -3.09 -9.19
C GLY A 18 5.87 -1.59 -9.51
N LEU A 19 4.74 -0.88 -9.38
CA LEU A 19 4.60 0.53 -9.75
C LEU A 19 4.69 1.46 -8.54
N ASP A 20 5.09 2.68 -8.81
CA ASP A 20 4.93 3.82 -7.93
C ASP A 20 3.51 4.35 -8.07
N LEU A 21 2.71 4.28 -7.01
CA LEU A 21 1.28 4.65 -7.08
C LEU A 21 0.92 5.72 -6.05
N PRO A 22 0.12 6.74 -6.44
CA PRO A 22 -0.44 7.68 -5.48
C PRO A 22 -1.62 7.01 -4.72
N PRO A 23 -1.94 7.46 -3.50
CA PRO A 23 -2.92 6.78 -2.65
C PRO A 23 -4.35 6.72 -3.24
N ALA A 24 -4.71 7.67 -4.10
CA ALA A 24 -5.99 7.63 -4.83
C ALA A 24 -6.07 6.46 -5.82
N VAL A 25 -4.98 6.18 -6.54
CA VAL A 25 -4.90 5.06 -7.50
C VAL A 25 -4.83 3.72 -6.76
N ILE A 26 -4.11 3.68 -5.63
CA ILE A 26 -4.10 2.51 -4.71
C ILE A 26 -5.53 2.19 -4.28
N PHE A 27 -6.25 3.18 -3.74
CA PHE A 27 -7.63 3.00 -3.30
C PHE A 27 -8.55 2.51 -4.42
N HIS A 28 -8.50 3.15 -5.59
CA HIS A 28 -9.33 2.77 -6.74
C HIS A 28 -9.15 1.28 -7.10
N ASN A 29 -7.90 0.83 -7.23
CA ASN A 29 -7.59 -0.56 -7.57
C ASN A 29 -7.99 -1.54 -6.46
N LEU A 30 -7.82 -1.17 -5.19
CA LEU A 30 -8.27 -1.99 -4.07
C LEU A 30 -9.80 -2.14 -4.04
N LYS A 31 -10.56 -1.10 -4.40
CA LYS A 31 -12.02 -1.21 -4.55
C LYS A 31 -12.41 -2.19 -5.65
N GLN A 32 -11.71 -2.18 -6.80
CA GLN A 32 -11.91 -3.18 -7.86
C GLN A 32 -11.60 -4.61 -7.39
N ARG A 33 -10.68 -4.76 -6.43
CA ARG A 33 -10.32 -6.04 -5.77
C ARG A 33 -11.20 -6.38 -4.55
N GLY A 34 -12.32 -5.68 -4.34
CA GLY A 34 -13.28 -6.00 -3.28
C GLY A 34 -12.98 -5.39 -1.91
N ALA A 35 -12.10 -4.39 -1.81
CA ALA A 35 -11.84 -3.71 -0.54
C ALA A 35 -13.11 -3.03 0.03
N THR A 36 -13.34 -3.26 1.33
CA THR A 36 -14.52 -2.76 2.07
C THR A 36 -14.24 -1.53 2.93
N PHE A 37 -13.01 -1.02 2.92
CA PHE A 37 -12.61 0.15 3.71
C PHE A 37 -12.64 1.45 2.89
N GLU A 38 -12.54 2.56 3.62
CA GLU A 38 -12.61 3.92 3.07
C GLU A 38 -11.26 4.44 2.57
N ARG A 39 -11.29 5.47 1.72
CA ARG A 39 -10.10 6.10 1.16
C ARG A 39 -9.11 6.57 2.23
N ARG A 40 -9.62 7.14 3.33
CA ARG A 40 -8.81 7.62 4.47
C ARG A 40 -8.02 6.50 5.12
N SER A 41 -8.53 5.26 5.10
CA SER A 41 -7.83 4.11 5.66
C SER A 41 -6.54 3.80 4.91
N VAL A 42 -6.49 4.05 3.59
CA VAL A 42 -5.27 3.84 2.80
C VAL A 42 -4.11 4.71 3.29
N ASP A 43 -4.37 5.98 3.63
CA ASP A 43 -3.31 6.87 4.11
C ASP A 43 -2.76 6.39 5.47
N ASN A 44 -3.64 5.91 6.36
CA ASN A 44 -3.23 5.30 7.64
C ASN A 44 -2.38 4.05 7.40
N TYR A 45 -2.81 3.14 6.52
CA TYR A 45 -2.08 1.91 6.22
C TYR A 45 -0.72 2.20 5.57
N LEU A 46 -0.64 3.15 4.65
CA LEU A 46 0.63 3.57 4.05
C LEU A 46 1.57 4.20 5.08
N SER A 47 1.04 4.98 6.04
CA SER A 47 1.84 5.55 7.12
C SER A 47 2.45 4.46 8.00
N GLU A 48 1.65 3.46 8.38
CA GLU A 48 2.10 2.33 9.20
C GLU A 48 3.10 1.44 8.45
N LEU A 49 2.77 1.03 7.22
CA LEU A 49 3.66 0.25 6.36
C LEU A 49 5.00 0.98 6.11
N ARG A 50 4.98 2.31 6.03
CA ARG A 50 6.20 3.12 5.92
C ARG A 50 6.99 3.13 7.22
N GLY A 51 6.32 3.29 8.37
CA GLY A 51 6.94 3.19 9.69
C GLY A 51 7.61 1.83 9.92
N GLU A 52 7.03 0.77 9.36
CA GLU A 52 7.57 -0.59 9.37
C GLU A 52 8.66 -0.83 8.31
N GLY A 53 8.85 0.11 7.38
CA GLY A 53 9.84 0.04 6.30
C GLY A 53 9.43 -0.85 5.12
N HIS A 54 8.16 -1.23 5.00
CA HIS A 54 7.63 -2.05 3.89
C HIS A 54 7.33 -1.23 2.64
N VAL A 55 7.05 0.06 2.78
CA VAL A 55 6.87 0.99 1.66
C VAL A 55 7.70 2.24 1.84
N THR A 56 8.03 2.90 0.74
CA THR A 56 8.70 4.21 0.73
C THR A 56 7.90 5.21 -0.08
N LYS A 57 8.10 6.50 0.19
CA LYS A 57 7.53 7.60 -0.60
C LYS A 57 8.57 8.04 -1.62
N THR A 58 8.37 7.75 -2.91
CA THR A 58 9.38 8.01 -3.96
C THR A 58 9.38 9.45 -4.44
N ASP A 59 8.24 10.15 -4.37
CA ASP A 59 8.12 11.57 -4.68
C ASP A 59 7.45 12.32 -3.52
N GLY A 60 8.21 13.22 -2.89
CA GLY A 60 7.76 14.06 -1.78
C GLY A 60 6.61 14.99 -2.14
N THR A 61 6.56 15.46 -3.39
CA THR A 61 5.58 16.43 -3.90
C THR A 61 4.31 15.74 -4.40
N LYS A 62 4.45 14.62 -5.10
CA LYS A 62 3.30 13.96 -5.74
C LYS A 62 2.69 12.83 -4.92
N GLY A 63 3.33 12.41 -3.83
CA GLY A 63 2.71 11.47 -2.89
C GLY A 63 2.79 10.00 -3.30
N TYR A 64 3.71 9.62 -4.16
CA TYR A 64 3.78 8.26 -4.72
C TYR A 64 4.42 7.30 -3.72
N TYR A 65 3.90 6.08 -3.66
CA TYR A 65 4.39 5.02 -2.80
C TYR A 65 4.81 3.80 -3.61
N SER A 66 5.87 3.14 -3.12
CA SER A 66 6.42 1.93 -3.74
C SER A 66 6.78 0.91 -2.66
N ALA A 67 6.67 -0.37 -3.00
CA ALA A 67 7.13 -1.44 -2.11
C ALA A 67 8.67 -1.46 -2.04
N THR A 68 9.21 -1.45 -0.83
CA THR A 68 10.65 -1.66 -0.58
C THR A 68 10.99 -3.15 -0.76
N GLU A 69 12.28 -3.47 -0.80
CA GLU A 69 12.73 -4.86 -0.77
C GLU A 69 12.22 -5.61 0.48
N LYS A 70 12.29 -4.96 1.66
CA LYS A 70 11.71 -5.49 2.91
C LYS A 70 10.21 -5.74 2.77
N GLY A 71 9.47 -4.85 2.10
CA GLY A 71 8.05 -5.01 1.81
C GLY A 71 7.75 -6.22 0.92
N ARG A 72 8.53 -6.38 -0.15
CA ARG A 72 8.40 -7.53 -1.08
C ARG A 72 8.67 -8.85 -0.35
N ASN A 73 9.75 -8.91 0.43
CA ASN A 73 10.09 -10.12 1.20
C ASN A 73 9.01 -10.46 2.23
N PHE A 74 8.45 -9.46 2.91
CA PHE A 74 7.35 -9.66 3.86
C PHE A 74 6.04 -10.12 3.19
N TYR A 75 5.79 -9.71 1.94
CA TYR A 75 4.58 -10.11 1.21
C TYR A 75 4.66 -11.54 0.67
N HIS A 76 5.85 -11.97 0.23
CA HIS A 76 6.08 -13.31 -0.32
C HIS A 76 6.45 -14.36 0.73
N GLY A 77 6.95 -13.94 1.90
CA GLY A 77 7.09 -14.78 3.09
C GLY A 77 5.75 -15.00 3.80
#